data_AF-A0A936PN43-F1
#
_entry.id   AF-A0A936PN43-F1
#
_cell.length_a   1.000
_cell.length_b   1.000
_cell.length_c   1.000
_cell.angle_alpha   90.00
_cell.angle_beta   90.00
_cell.angle_gamma   90.00
#
_symmetry.space_group_name_H-M   'P 1'
#
loop_
_entity.id
_entity.type
_entity.pdbx_description
1 polymer ?
#
loop_
_entity_poly.entity_id
_entity_poly.type
_entity_poly.pdbx_seq_one_letter_code
_entity_poly.pdbx_strand_id
1 'polypeptide(L)'
;MKAVICPEYGPPEVLQSKEEKTFPKDKEVLVKLHATAVTASDIFIRGSQIPLRFLIPMRLAIGLTKPRKSIIGLVLSGEIESTGKNTKRFNVG
;
A
#
# COMPACT_ATOMS: atom_id res chain seq x y z
N MET A 1 -12.46 -3.88 -5.15
CA MET A 1 -12.14 -4.30 -3.78
C MET A 1 -12.16 -3.10 -2.84
N LYS A 2 -12.45 -3.30 -1.55
CA LYS A 2 -12.34 -2.25 -0.52
C LYS A 2 -10.89 -2.14 -0.07
N ALA A 3 -10.34 -0.93 -0.01
CA ALA A 3 -8.98 -0.66 0.41
C ALA A 3 -8.94 0.46 1.46
N VAL A 4 -7.93 0.42 2.33
CA VAL A 4 -7.64 1.51 3.28
C VAL A 4 -6.60 2.42 2.62
N ILE A 5 -6.93 3.70 2.49
CA ILE A 5 -6.08 4.74 1.90
C ILE A 5 -5.61 5.74 2.96
N CYS A 6 -4.43 6.30 2.73
CA CYS A 6 -3.81 7.37 3.50
C CYS A 6 -3.77 8.66 2.64
N PRO A 7 -4.80 9.52 2.72
CA PRO A 7 -4.90 10.72 1.89
C PRO A 7 -3.92 11.83 2.30
N GLU A 8 -3.47 11.81 3.55
CA GLU A 8 -2.53 12.77 4.14
C GLU A 8 -1.71 12.12 5.25
N TYR A 9 -0.67 12.81 5.72
CA TYR A 9 0.08 12.38 6.89
C TYR A 9 -0.65 12.75 8.18
N GLY A 10 -0.55 11.92 9.21
CA GLY A 10 -1.17 12.23 10.49
C GLY A 10 -1.38 11.02 11.39
N PRO A 11 -2.27 11.12 12.40
CA PRO A 11 -2.63 10.02 13.30
C PRO A 11 -3.52 8.99 12.58
N PRO A 12 -3.85 7.82 13.19
CA PRO A 12 -4.53 6.72 12.49
C PRO A 12 -5.86 7.10 11.84
N GLU A 13 -6.52 8.13 12.36
CA GLU A 13 -7.84 8.62 11.96
C GLU A 13 -7.85 9.24 10.55
N VAL A 14 -6.67 9.59 10.00
CA VAL A 14 -6.58 10.04 8.61
C VAL A 14 -6.88 8.92 7.61
N LEU A 15 -6.82 7.65 8.05
CA LEU A 15 -7.07 6.50 7.18
C LEU A 15 -8.54 6.42 6.79
N GLN A 16 -8.79 6.24 5.50
CA GLN A 16 -10.14 6.16 4.94
C GLN A 16 -10.33 4.87 4.20
N SER A 17 -11.54 4.31 4.29
CA SER A 17 -11.93 3.18 3.45
C SER A 17 -12.47 3.68 2.11
N LYS A 18 -11.96 3.15 1.01
CA LYS A 18 -12.43 3.46 -0.34
C LYS A 18 -12.57 2.19 -1.19
N GLU A 19 -13.54 2.18 -2.10
CA GLU A 19 -13.59 1.17 -3.15
C GLU A 19 -12.60 1.49 -4.26
N GLU A 20 -11.77 0.50 -4.60
CA GLU A 20 -10.77 0.58 -5.66
C GLU A 20 -10.97 -0.55 -6.66
N LYS A 21 -10.87 -0.25 -7.95
CA LYS A 21 -10.88 -1.27 -9.01
C LYS A 21 -9.44 -1.55 -9.43
N THR A 22 -9.02 -2.81 -9.32
CA THR A 22 -7.66 -3.25 -9.63
C THR A 22 -7.72 -4.45 -10.55
N PHE A 23 -6.89 -4.44 -11.60
CA PHE A 23 -6.73 -5.55 -12.53
C PHE A 23 -5.24 -5.83 -12.71
N PRO A 24 -4.82 -7.10 -12.74
CA PRO A 24 -3.42 -7.44 -12.92
C PRO A 24 -2.96 -7.10 -14.34
N LYS A 25 -1.78 -6.51 -14.49
CA LYS A 25 -1.12 -6.42 -15.80
C LYS A 25 -0.59 -7.78 -16.24
N ASP A 26 -0.13 -7.86 -17.48
CA ASP A 26 0.37 -9.08 -18.13
C ASP A 26 1.25 -10.00 -17.27
N LYS A 27 2.14 -9.46 -16.44
CA LYS A 27 3.08 -10.23 -15.62
C LYS A 27 2.84 -10.08 -14.12
N GLU A 28 1.66 -9.63 -13.73
CA GLU A 28 1.25 -9.43 -12.34
C GLU A 28 0.17 -10.44 -11.96
N VAL A 29 -0.03 -10.62 -10.66
CA VAL A 29 -1.14 -11.39 -10.10
C VAL A 29 -1.98 -10.47 -9.23
N LEU A 30 -3.29 -10.69 -9.23
CA LEU A 30 -4.21 -10.06 -8.30
C LEU A 30 -4.45 -11.04 -7.15
N VAL A 31 -4.13 -10.61 -5.94
CA VAL A 31 -4.28 -11.41 -4.73
C VAL A 31 -5.47 -10.89 -3.94
N LYS A 32 -6.40 -11.78 -3.62
CA LYS A 32 -7.48 -11.49 -2.69
C LYS A 32 -6.96 -11.65 -1.27
N LEU A 33 -6.86 -10.53 -0.56
CA LEU A 33 -6.27 -10.48 0.76
C LEU A 33 -7.20 -11.09 1.83
N HIS A 34 -6.66 -12.00 2.62
CA HIS A 34 -7.30 -12.51 3.84
C HIS A 34 -6.79 -11.80 5.09
N ALA A 35 -5.50 -11.51 5.13
CA ALA A 35 -4.88 -10.76 6.21
C ALA A 35 -3.66 -9.96 5.73
N THR A 36 -3.33 -8.94 6.50
CA THR A 36 -2.13 -8.11 6.36
C THR A 36 -1.65 -7.71 7.75
N ALA A 37 -0.38 -7.36 7.88
CA ALA A 37 0.19 -6.93 9.14
C ALA A 37 0.39 -5.42 9.14
N VAL A 38 0.09 -4.78 10.27
CA VAL A 38 0.51 -3.40 10.53
C VAL A 38 1.94 -3.45 11.05
N THR A 39 2.85 -2.79 10.32
CA THR A 39 4.28 -2.77 10.63
C THR A 39 4.72 -1.37 11.09
N ALA A 40 5.91 -1.30 11.71
CA ALA A 40 6.51 -0.01 12.07
C ALA A 40 6.70 0.91 10.85
N SER A 41 6.99 0.35 9.67
CA SER A 41 7.06 1.13 8.42
C SER A 41 5.74 1.78 8.05
N ASP A 42 4.61 1.12 8.26
CA ASP A 42 3.30 1.69 7.93
C ASP A 42 2.99 2.89 8.84
N ILE A 43 3.31 2.77 10.12
CA ILE A 43 3.17 3.85 11.11
C ILE A 43 4.11 5.01 10.77
N PHE A 44 5.37 4.71 10.43
CA PHE A 44 6.37 5.72 10.09
C PHE A 44 5.99 6.50 8.82
N ILE A 45 5.57 5.81 7.76
CA ILE A 45 5.16 6.44 6.50
C ILE A 45 3.89 7.27 6.71
N ARG A 46 2.86 6.73 7.38
CA ARG A 46 1.61 7.44 7.67
C ARG A 46 1.82 8.65 8.58
N GLY A 47 2.58 8.46 9.66
CA GLY A 47 2.80 9.48 10.68
C GLY A 47 3.80 10.56 10.25
N SER A 48 4.71 10.26 9.32
CA SER A 48 5.76 11.17 8.84
C SER A 48 6.55 11.84 9.98
N GLN A 49 6.76 11.10 11.08
CA GLN A 49 7.50 11.57 12.25
C GLN A 49 9.00 11.54 11.95
N ILE A 50 9.44 12.53 11.18
CA ILE A 50 10.81 12.63 10.67
C ILE A 50 11.54 13.73 11.45
N PRO A 51 12.76 13.47 11.96
CA PRO A 51 13.59 14.51 12.56
C PRO A 51 13.83 15.65 11.58
N LEU A 52 13.80 16.90 12.06
CA LEU A 52 13.87 18.10 11.20
C LEU A 52 15.05 18.07 10.21
N ARG A 53 16.21 17.56 10.65
CA ARG A 53 17.42 17.38 9.83
C ARG A 53 17.24 16.49 8.59
N PHE A 54 16.26 15.59 8.61
CA PHE A 54 15.97 14.66 7.51
C PHE A 54 14.63 14.96 6.83
N LEU A 55 13.93 16.03 7.23
CA LEU A 55 12.58 16.30 6.74
C LEU A 55 12.54 16.46 5.22
N ILE A 56 13.43 17.29 4.65
CA ILE A 56 13.49 17.55 3.21
C ILE A 56 13.81 16.28 2.41
N PRO A 57 14.93 15.57 2.64
CA PRO A 57 15.25 14.37 1.86
C PRO A 57 14.18 13.28 2.01
N MET A 58 13.60 13.12 3.19
CA MET A 58 12.53 12.14 3.40
C MET A 58 11.24 12.53 2.68
N ARG A 59 10.80 13.79 2.74
CA ARG A 59 9.60 14.26 2.02
C ARG A 59 9.72 14.09 0.51
N LEU A 60 10.92 14.19 -0.05
CA LEU A 60 11.17 13.87 -1.46
C LEU A 60 11.05 12.37 -1.76
N ALA A 61 11.42 11.51 -0.81
CA ALA A 61 11.34 10.05 -0.94
C ALA A 61 9.92 9.51 -0.73
N ILE A 62 9.27 9.89 0.38
CA ILE A 62 7.98 9.35 0.80
C ILE A 62 6.77 10.17 0.31
N GLY A 63 6.98 11.42 -0.11
CA GLY A 63 5.95 12.33 -0.62
C GLY A 63 5.85 13.64 0.17
N LEU A 64 5.56 14.76 -0.52
CA LEU A 64 5.65 16.10 0.07
C LEU A 64 4.54 16.38 1.09
N THR A 65 3.27 16.23 0.70
CA THR A 65 2.11 16.53 1.57
C THR A 65 1.41 15.27 2.08
N LYS A 66 1.60 14.16 1.39
CA LYS A 66 1.01 12.85 1.67
C LYS A 66 1.91 11.73 1.15
N PRO A 67 1.72 10.47 1.59
CA PRO A 67 2.46 9.35 1.03
C PRO A 67 2.33 9.29 -0.50
N ARG A 68 3.42 9.01 -1.21
CA ARG A 68 3.46 8.91 -2.68
C ARG A 68 2.50 7.83 -3.20
N LYS A 69 2.31 6.76 -2.43
CA LYS A 69 1.26 5.75 -2.64
C LYS A 69 0.27 5.85 -1.50
N SER A 70 -1.00 6.08 -1.82
CA SER A 70 -2.06 6.22 -0.80
C SER A 70 -2.37 4.91 -0.10
N ILE A 71 -2.27 3.77 -0.78
CA ILE A 71 -2.40 2.45 -0.15
C ILE A 71 -1.02 2.04 0.36
N ILE A 72 -0.91 1.91 1.67
CA ILE A 72 0.31 1.50 2.38
C ILE A 72 0.14 0.04 2.84
N GLY A 73 1.25 -0.65 3.09
CA GLY A 73 1.28 -2.07 3.43
C GLY A 73 2.20 -2.86 2.50
N LEU A 74 3.04 -3.69 3.10
CA LEU A 74 4.02 -4.52 2.38
C LEU A 74 3.86 -6.02 2.66
N VAL A 75 3.20 -6.38 3.77
CA VAL A 75 3.04 -7.76 4.21
C VAL A 75 1.61 -8.20 3.99
N LEU A 76 1.41 -9.34 3.34
CA LEU A 76 0.08 -9.83 3.00
C LEU A 76 0.02 -11.35 3.00
N SER A 77 -1.17 -11.88 3.22
CA SER A 77 -1.52 -13.29 2.99
C SER A 77 -2.90 -13.38 2.35
N GLY A 78 -3.05 -14.24 1.36
CA GLY A 78 -4.27 -14.38 0.58
C GLY A 78 -4.13 -15.42 -0.52
N GLU A 79 -5.13 -15.48 -1.38
CA GLU A 79 -5.22 -16.39 -2.52
C GLU A 79 -5.08 -15.62 -3.84
N ILE A 80 -4.60 -16.28 -4.89
CA ILE A 80 -4.52 -15.65 -6.21
C ILE A 80 -5.92 -15.66 -6.82
N GLU A 81 -6.53 -14.48 -6.93
CA GLU A 81 -7.86 -14.31 -7.53
C GLU A 81 -7.80 -14.32 -9.05
N SER A 82 -6.77 -13.70 -9.64
CA SER A 82 -6.55 -13.69 -11.09
C SER A 82 -5.09 -13.44 -11.47
N THR A 83 -4.74 -13.82 -12.70
CA THR A 83 -3.38 -13.69 -13.24
C THR A 83 -3.38 -12.91 -14.54
N GLY A 84 -2.34 -12.10 -14.76
CA GLY A 84 -2.08 -11.51 -16.07
C GLY A 84 -1.73 -12.57 -17.13
N LYS A 85 -1.98 -12.22 -18.40
CA LYS A 85 -1.84 -13.12 -19.58
C LYS A 85 -0.48 -13.84 -19.69
N ASN A 86 0.59 -13.21 -19.24
CA ASN A 86 1.98 -13.68 -19.36
C ASN A 86 2.58 -14.14 -18.01
N THR A 87 1.73 -14.44 -17.02
CA THR A 87 2.15 -15.00 -15.74
C THR A 87 2.51 -16.48 -15.91
N LYS A 88 3.69 -16.89 -15.45
CA LYS A 88 4.20 -18.26 -15.67
C LYS A 88 4.38 -19.11 -14.40
N ARG A 89 4.54 -18.46 -13.24
CA ARG A 89 4.90 -19.14 -11.98
C ARG A 89 3.73 -19.38 -11.03
N PHE A 90 2.62 -18.71 -11.26
CA PHE A 90 1.49 -18.63 -10.35
C PHE A 90 0.21 -18.94 -11.10
N ASN A 91 -0.70 -19.66 -10.44
CA ASN A 91 -2.03 -20.00 -10.94
C ASN A 91 -3.10 -19.50 -9.96
N VAL A 92 -4.33 -19.37 -10.44
CA VAL A 92 -5.49 -19.07 -9.59
C VAL A 92 -5.71 -20.18 -8.57
N GLY A 93 -6.04 -19.80 -7.34
CA GLY A 93 -6.12 -20.67 -6.16
C GLY A 93 -5.03 -20.34 -5.12
#